data_AF-A0A5K1CU76-F1
#
_entry.id   AF-A0A5K1CU76-F1
#
_cell.length_a   1.000
_cell.length_b   1.000
_cell.length_c   1.000
_cell.angle_alpha   90.00
_cell.angle_beta   90.00
_cell.angle_gamma   90.00
#
_symmetry.space_group_name_H-M   'P 1'
#
loop_
_entity.id
_entity.type
_entity.pdbx_description
1 polymer ?
#
loop_
_entity_poly.entity_id
_entity_poly.type
_entity_poly.pdbx_seq_one_letter_code
_entity_poly.pdbx_strand_id
1 'polypeptide(L)' 'AAVLGAPVPRCQVEGCNVALMGAKEYHRRHKVCEMHSKAPKVVVQGLEQRFCQQCS' A
#
# COMPACT_ATOMS: atom_id res chain seq x y z
N ALA A 1 -2.43 29.17 -5.63
CA ALA A 1 -2.64 28.54 -4.32
C ALA A 1 -2.58 27.03 -4.50
N ALA A 2 -1.44 26.42 -4.20
CA ALA A 2 -1.35 24.96 -4.17
C ALA A 2 -2.03 24.52 -2.88
N VAL A 3 -3.23 23.93 -2.99
CA VAL A 3 -3.75 23.07 -1.92
C VAL A 3 -2.69 21.99 -1.70
N LEU A 4 -1.90 22.16 -0.63
CA LEU A 4 -1.03 21.12 -0.09
C LEU A 4 -1.94 20.06 0.54
N GLY A 5 -2.73 19.38 -0.30
CA GLY A 5 -3.45 18.19 0.08
C GLY A 5 -2.40 17.15 0.45
N ALA A 6 -2.44 16.68 1.69
CA ALA A 6 -1.54 15.65 2.18
C ALA A 6 -1.38 14.54 1.12
N PRO A 7 -0.15 14.08 0.84
CA PRO A 7 0.08 13.11 -0.22
C PRO A 7 -0.79 11.88 0.05
N VAL A 8 -1.69 11.61 -0.88
CA VAL A 8 -2.64 10.52 -0.79
C VAL A 8 -1.82 9.23 -0.67
N PRO A 9 -1.94 8.45 0.42
CA PRO A 9 -1.21 7.21 0.54
C PRO A 9 -1.64 6.31 -0.61
N ARG A 10 -0.66 5.82 -1.38
CA ARG A 10 -0.87 4.90 -2.51
C ARG A 10 -0.21 3.58 -2.23
N CYS A 11 -0.69 2.52 -2.87
CA CYS A 11 -0.06 1.22 -2.78
C CYS A 11 1.38 1.29 -3.33
N GLN A 12 2.35 0.85 -2.53
CA GLN A 12 3.78 0.82 -2.88
C GLN A 12 4.18 -0.37 -3.77
N VAL A 13 3.23 -1.25 -4.09
CA VAL A 13 3.46 -2.38 -4.99
C VAL A 13 3.58 -1.87 -6.41
N GLU A 14 4.58 -2.35 -7.13
CA GLU A 14 4.84 -1.98 -8.51
C GLU A 14 3.63 -2.27 -9.41
N GLY A 15 3.26 -1.30 -10.24
CA GLY A 15 2.09 -1.38 -11.12
C GLY A 15 0.73 -1.19 -10.44
N CYS A 16 0.63 -1.07 -9.11
CA CYS A 16 -0.66 -0.93 -8.43
C CYS A 16 -1.17 0.52 -8.37
N ASN A 17 -0.38 1.45 -7.79
CA ASN A 17 -0.71 2.88 -7.63
C ASN A 17 -2.10 3.23 -7.04
N VAL A 18 -2.83 2.26 -6.51
CA VAL A 18 -4.19 2.42 -5.94
C VAL A 18 -4.15 3.39 -4.77
N ALA A 19 -5.07 4.36 -4.78
CA ALA A 19 -5.24 5.31 -3.68
C ALA A 19 -5.87 4.64 -2.45
N LEU A 20 -5.26 4.83 -1.29
CA LEU A 20 -5.67 4.25 0.00
C LEU A 20 -6.58 5.21 0.80
N MET A 21 -7.28 6.13 0.09
CA MET A 21 -8.15 7.15 0.68
C MET A 21 -9.29 6.55 1.52
N GLY A 22 -9.76 5.34 1.22
CA GLY A 22 -10.78 4.62 2.00
C GLY A 22 -10.26 3.36 2.70
N ALA A 23 -8.96 3.12 2.69
CA ALA A 23 -8.41 1.88 3.23
C ALA A 23 -8.33 1.92 4.77
N LYS A 24 -8.42 0.73 5.39
CA LYS A 24 -8.22 0.57 6.85
C LYS A 24 -6.84 1.08 7.28
N GLU A 25 -6.68 1.40 8.56
CA GLU A 25 -5.45 1.96 9.11
C GLU A 25 -4.21 1.10 8.80
N TYR A 26 -4.31 -0.23 8.92
CA TYR A 26 -3.25 -1.18 8.56
C TYR A 26 -2.73 -0.97 7.12
N HIS A 27 -3.66 -0.85 6.16
CA HIS A 27 -3.36 -0.65 4.74
C HIS A 27 -2.70 0.71 4.50
N ARG A 28 -3.16 1.77 5.17
CA ARG A 28 -2.57 3.11 5.07
C ARG A 28 -1.16 3.15 5.67
N ARG A 29 -0.95 2.53 6.83
CA ARG A 29 0.35 2.46 7.53
C ARG A 29 1.41 1.73 6.71
N HIS A 30 1.04 0.59 6.13
CA HIS A 30 1.94 -0.23 5.30
C HIS A 30 1.91 0.16 3.82
N LYS A 31 1.18 1.22 3.46
CA LYS A 31 1.00 1.68 2.07
C LYS A 31 0.71 0.52 1.12
N VAL A 32 -0.22 -0.36 1.51
CA VAL A 32 -0.59 -1.57 0.78
C VAL A 32 -2.10 -1.63 0.61
N CYS A 33 -2.60 -1.96 -0.57
CA CYS A 33 -4.04 -2.13 -0.79
C CYS A 33 -4.54 -3.48 -0.25
N GLU A 34 -5.86 -3.64 -0.10
CA GLU A 34 -6.43 -4.87 0.43
C GLU A 34 -6.12 -6.11 -0.42
N MET A 35 -6.02 -5.93 -1.74
CA MET A 35 -5.64 -7.02 -2.63
C MET A 35 -4.21 -7.49 -2.38
N HIS A 36 -3.27 -6.56 -2.23
CA HIS A 36 -1.86 -6.86 -2.04
C HIS A 36 -1.50 -7.29 -0.62
N SER A 37 -2.29 -6.91 0.40
CA SER A 37 -2.08 -7.41 1.76
C SER A 37 -2.40 -8.91 1.88
N LYS A 38 -3.29 -9.43 1.03
CA LYS A 38 -3.66 -10.85 0.94
C LYS A 38 -2.90 -11.60 -0.15
N ALA A 39 -2.17 -10.89 -1.00
CA ALA A 39 -1.42 -11.51 -2.09
C ALA A 39 -0.27 -12.36 -1.53
N PRO A 40 -0.01 -13.56 -2.08
CA PRO A 40 1.06 -14.42 -1.62
C PRO A 40 2.45 -13.84 -1.93
N LYS A 41 2.56 -13.00 -2.97
CA LYS A 41 3.78 -12.36 -3.45
C LYS A 41 3.44 -10.99 -4.04
N VAL A 42 4.26 -9.99 -3.75
CA VAL A 42 4.17 -8.64 -4.31
C VAL A 42 5.57 -8.14 -4.66
N VAL A 43 5.70 -7.24 -5.63
CA VAL A 43 6.98 -6.59 -5.93
C VAL A 43 6.97 -5.18 -5.39
N VAL A 44 7.90 -4.84 -4.51
CA VAL A 44 8.07 -3.51 -3.93
C VAL A 44 9.51 -3.09 -4.16
N GLN A 45 9.71 -1.98 -4.89
CA GLN A 45 11.04 -1.47 -5.26
C GLN A 45 11.92 -2.52 -5.97
N GLY A 46 11.33 -3.38 -6.80
CA GLY A 46 12.05 -4.47 -7.48
C GLY A 46 12.36 -5.71 -6.63
N LEU A 47 11.96 -5.73 -5.35
CA LEU A 47 12.07 -6.91 -4.50
C LEU A 47 10.73 -7.63 -4.34
N GLU A 48 10.73 -8.94 -4.56
CA GLU A 48 9.60 -9.80 -4.21
C GLU A 48 9.48 -9.94 -2.69
N GLN A 49 8.35 -9.52 -2.15
CA GLN A 49 8.03 -9.55 -0.73
C GLN A 49 6.66 -10.18 -0.49
N ARG A 50 6.40 -10.60 0.76
CA ARG A 50 5.06 -11.01 1.21
C ARG A 50 4.72 -10.25 2.48
N PHE A 51 3.48 -9.81 2.59
CA PHE A 51 2.99 -9.20 3.83
C PHE A 51 2.60 -10.28 4.84
N CYS A 52 3.17 -10.20 6.04
CA CYS A 52 2.82 -11.06 7.15
C CYS A 52 1.67 -10.43 7.96
N GLN A 53 0.49 -11.04 7.93
CA GLN A 53 -0.68 -10.59 8.69
C GLN A 53 -0.53 -10.75 10.22
N GLN A 54 0.48 -11.50 10.67
CA GLN A 54 0.76 -11.71 12.10
C GLN A 54 1.85 -10.79 12.64
N CYS A 55 2.57 -10.09 11.76
CA CYS A 55 3.78 -9.34 12.10
C CYS A 55 3.51 -7.82 12.18
N SER A 56 2.24 -7.41 12.15
CA SER A 56 1.79 -6.03 12.03
C SER A 56 1.54 -5.34 13.36
#